data_AF-A0A2I2EXM0-F1
#
_entry.id   AF-A0A2I2EXM0-F1
#
_cell.length_a   1.000
_cell.length_b   1.000
_cell.length_c   1.000
_cell.angle_alpha   90.00
_cell.angle_beta   90.00
_cell.angle_gamma   90.00
#
_symmetry.space_group_name_H-M   'P 1'
#
loop_
_entity.id
_entity.type
_entity.pdbx_description
1 polymer ?
#
loop_
_entity_poly.entity_id
_entity_poly.type
_entity_poly.pdbx_seq_one_letter_code
_entity_poly.pdbx_strand_id
1 'polypeptide(L)' 'MEDLTNFLTFIGPEVEDADEESFFLFSQDIPSSNLGFVDSRAPSLDVSIHGQDYVVRQSPTLLSSSRAGGTTGAGM' A
#
# COMPACT_ATOMS: atom_id res chain seq x y z
N MET A 1 -1.44 -28.94 11.17
CA MET A 1 -2.79 -28.72 10.59
C MET A 1 -3.47 -27.56 11.29
N GLU A 2 -3.38 -27.49 12.63
CA GLU A 2 -3.85 -26.36 13.45
C GLU A 2 -3.26 -25.00 13.03
N ASP A 3 -1.96 -24.93 12.73
CA ASP A 3 -1.32 -23.68 12.26
C ASP A 3 -1.91 -23.14 10.96
N LEU A 4 -2.26 -24.03 10.03
CA LEU A 4 -2.88 -23.64 8.76
C LEU A 4 -4.30 -23.11 9.00
N THR A 5 -5.09 -23.77 9.84
CA THR A 5 -6.43 -23.31 10.19
C THR A 5 -6.41 -21.95 10.86
N ASN A 6 -5.45 -21.72 11.77
CA ASN A 6 -5.27 -20.43 12.43
C ASN A 6 -4.88 -19.33 11.43
N PHE A 7 -3.97 -19.63 10.51
CA PHE A 7 -3.56 -18.71 9.45
C PHE A 7 -4.73 -18.36 8.52
N LEU A 8 -5.50 -19.34 8.07
CA LEU A 8 -6.66 -19.13 7.20
C LEU A 8 -7.76 -18.31 7.90
N THR A 9 -7.99 -18.57 9.18
CA THR A 9 -8.94 -17.78 10.00
C THR A 9 -8.48 -16.32 10.12
N PHE A 10 -7.17 -16.08 10.20
CA PHE A 10 -6.60 -14.74 10.32
C PHE A 10 -6.76 -13.91 9.03
N ILE A 11 -6.58 -14.51 7.86
CA ILE A 11 -6.69 -13.80 6.57
C ILE A 11 -8.13 -13.60 6.10
N GLY A 12 -9.09 -14.29 6.72
CA GLY A 12 -10.52 -14.13 6.45
C GLY A 12 -11.07 -15.13 5.43
N PRO A 13 -12.33 -14.93 4.99
CA PRO A 13 -12.96 -15.80 4.00
C PRO A 13 -12.27 -15.71 2.64
N GLU A 14 -12.48 -16.74 1.81
CA GLU A 14 -12.06 -16.74 0.42
C GLU A 14 -12.78 -15.63 -0.36
N VAL A 15 -12.07 -15.03 -1.33
CA VAL A 15 -12.63 -14.04 -2.24
C VAL A 15 -13.46 -14.78 -3.29
N GLU A 16 -14.76 -14.57 -3.29
CA GLU A 16 -15.69 -15.26 -4.20
C GLU A 16 -15.77 -14.56 -5.56
N ASP A 17 -15.73 -13.22 -5.57
CA ASP A 17 -15.71 -12.38 -6.77
C ASP A 17 -14.76 -11.20 -6.58
N ALA A 18 -13.59 -11.29 -7.21
CA ALA A 18 -12.56 -10.26 -7.11
C ALA A 18 -12.99 -8.91 -7.72
N ASP A 19 -13.85 -8.92 -8.74
CA ASP A 19 -14.28 -7.71 -9.42
C ASP A 19 -15.31 -6.95 -8.57
N GLU A 20 -16.29 -7.66 -7.99
CA GLU A 20 -17.30 -7.08 -7.09
C GLU A 20 -16.66 -6.55 -5.81
N GLU A 21 -15.82 -7.36 -5.14
CA GLU A 21 -15.16 -6.95 -3.90
C GLU A 21 -14.23 -5.75 -4.10
N SER A 22 -13.51 -5.72 -5.24
CA SER A 22 -12.68 -4.56 -5.60
C SER A 22 -13.53 -3.33 -5.85
N PHE A 23 -14.63 -3.46 -6.59
CA PHE A 23 -15.54 -2.34 -6.83
C PHE A 23 -16.10 -1.80 -5.52
N PHE A 24 -16.56 -2.67 -4.62
CA PHE A 24 -17.08 -2.26 -3.32
C PHE A 24 -16.01 -1.56 -2.47
N LEU A 25 -14.77 -2.08 -2.45
CA LEU A 25 -13.65 -1.50 -1.72
C LEU A 25 -13.28 -0.10 -2.24
N PHE A 26 -13.16 0.06 -3.57
CA PHE A 26 -12.72 1.31 -4.19
C PHE A 26 -13.84 2.33 -4.45
N SER A 27 -15.11 1.94 -4.28
CA SER A 27 -16.27 2.86 -4.36
C SER A 27 -16.54 3.61 -3.05
N GLN A 28 -15.91 3.20 -1.94
CA GLN A 28 -15.96 3.95 -0.69
C GLN A 28 -15.19 5.27 -0.82
N ASP A 29 -15.56 6.26 0.00
CA ASP A 29 -14.78 7.48 0.14
C ASP A 29 -13.35 7.13 0.55
N ILE A 30 -12.39 7.43 -0.32
CA ILE A 30 -10.97 7.22 -0.01
C ILE A 30 -10.62 8.16 1.15
N PRO A 31 -10.12 7.66 2.29
CA PRO A 31 -9.58 8.53 3.31
C PRO A 31 -8.42 9.28 2.67
N SER A 32 -8.63 10.56 2.35
CA SER A 32 -7.64 11.44 1.72
C SER A 32 -6.53 11.85 2.69
N SER A 33 -6.15 10.95 3.58
CA SER A 33 -4.98 11.09 4.43
C SER A 33 -3.75 10.84 3.59
N ASN A 34 -2.73 11.67 3.76
CA ASN A 34 -1.37 11.35 3.35
C ASN A 34 -1.06 9.92 3.79
N LEU A 35 -0.64 9.06 2.86
CA LEU A 35 -0.31 7.65 3.09
C LEU A 35 0.97 7.46 3.94
N GLY A 36 1.47 8.53 4.58
CA GLY A 36 2.68 8.54 5.37
C GLY A 36 3.96 8.64 4.53
N PHE A 37 3.90 9.26 3.35
CA PHE A 37 5.10 9.50 2.55
C PHE A 37 6.03 10.46 3.28
N VAL A 38 7.26 10.00 3.56
CA VAL A 38 8.30 10.83 4.18
C VAL A 38 8.87 11.83 3.16
N ASP A 39 9.17 11.35 1.95
CA ASP A 39 9.47 12.17 0.77
C ASP A 39 9.10 11.35 -0.48
N SER A 40 8.08 11.80 -1.22
CA SER A 40 7.60 11.11 -2.43
C SER A 40 8.51 11.26 -3.65
N ARG A 41 9.54 12.10 -3.56
CA ARG A 41 10.50 12.37 -4.64
C ARG A 41 11.89 11.83 -4.34
N ALA A 42 12.15 11.40 -3.10
CA ALA A 42 13.44 10.84 -2.73
C ALA A 42 13.66 9.48 -3.43
N PRO A 43 14.83 9.25 -4.06
CA PRO A 43 15.16 7.94 -4.63
C PRO A 43 15.48 6.90 -3.54
N SER A 44 15.71 7.34 -2.30
CA SER A 44 15.98 6.48 -1.16
C SER A 44 15.52 7.11 0.15
N LEU A 45 15.15 6.28 1.11
CA LEU A 45 14.82 6.67 2.48
C LEU A 45 15.68 5.90 3.47
N ASP A 46 16.35 6.62 4.37
CA ASP A 46 17.12 6.04 5.46
C ASP A 46 16.22 5.90 6.69
N VAL A 47 16.11 4.69 7.26
CA VAL A 47 15.21 4.39 8.38
C VAL A 47 15.95 3.55 9.43
N SER A 48 15.85 3.95 10.70
CA SER A 48 16.39 3.16 11.81
C SER A 48 15.26 2.44 12.55
N ILE A 49 15.32 1.10 12.61
CA ILE A 49 14.35 0.25 13.32
C ILE A 49 15.10 -0.50 14.43
N HIS A 50 14.73 -0.29 15.69
CA HIS A 50 15.39 -0.92 16.85
C HIS A 50 16.93 -0.75 16.89
N GLY A 51 17.44 0.40 16.42
CA GLY A 51 18.87 0.70 16.38
C GLY A 51 19.62 0.07 15.20
N GLN A 52 18.91 -0.58 14.28
CA GLN A 52 19.46 -1.07 13.03
C GLN A 52 19.06 -0.14 11.87
N ASP A 53 20.05 0.23 11.06
CA ASP A 53 19.84 1.13 9.92
C ASP A 53 19.50 0.36 8.65
N TYR A 54 18.50 0.89 7.93
CA TYR A 54 17.98 0.36 6.67
C TYR A 54 17.90 1.47 5.64
N VAL A 55 18.09 1.09 4.37
CA VAL A 55 17.89 1.98 3.22
C VAL A 55 16.81 1.40 2.33
N VAL A 56 15.67 2.09 2.25
CA VAL A 56 14.61 1.75 1.30
C VAL A 56 14.92 2.43 -0.03
N ARG A 57 15.18 1.65 -1.08
CA ARG A 57 15.35 2.19 -2.44
C ARG A 57 13.99 2.29 -3.13
N GLN A 58 13.65 3.49 -3.56
CA GLN A 58 12.39 3.77 -4.23
C GLN A 58 12.63 3.92 -5.74
N SER A 59 11.58 3.66 -6.51
CA SER A 59 11.53 3.95 -7.95
C SER A 59 10.45 5.01 -8.19
N PRO A 60 10.72 6.31 -7.94
CA PRO A 60 9.71 7.36 -7.96
C PRO A 60 8.95 7.44 -9.30
N THR A 61 9.60 7.08 -10.41
CA THR A 61 9.03 7.07 -11.76
C THR A 61 7.98 5.97 -11.99
N LEU A 62 7.97 4.89 -11.19
CA LEU A 62 6.90 3.89 -11.21
C LEU A 62 5.66 4.35 -10.42
N LEU A 63 5.82 5.33 -9.53
CA LEU A 63 4.76 5.87 -8.68
C LEU A 63 4.16 7.17 -9.25
N SER A 64 4.81 7.80 -10.23
CA SER A 64 4.34 9.02 -10.88
C SER A 64 3.46 8.72 -12.09
N SER A 65 2.15 8.86 -11.94
CA SER A 65 1.23 9.00 -13.07
C SER A 65 1.28 10.45 -13.60
N SER A 66 1.33 10.63 -14.92
CA SER A 66 1.23 11.94 -15.57
C SER A 66 -0.22 12.38 -15.85
N ARG A 67 -1.22 11.57 -15.46
CA ARG A 67 -2.64 11.97 -15.50
C ARG A 67 -2.95 12.91 -14.33
N ALA A 68 -3.70 13.97 -14.62
CA ALA A 68 -4.09 15.04 -13.68
C ALA A 68 -4.83 14.57 -12.41
N GLY A 69 -5.25 13.30 -12.32
CA GLY A 69 -5.86 12.70 -11.13
C GLY A 69 -5.09 11.46 -10.69
N GLY A 70 -3.80 11.63 -10.37
CA GLY A 70 -2.86 10.54 -10.04
C GLY A 70 -3.50 9.39 -9.25
N THR A 71 -3.36 8.17 -9.77
CA THR A 71 -4.16 7.00 -9.31
C THR A 71 -3.73 6.45 -7.96
N THR A 72 -2.61 6.90 -7.41
CA THR A 72 -1.97 6.31 -6.22
C THR A 72 -1.83 7.27 -5.04
N GLY A 73 -2.29 8.53 -5.15
CA GLY A 73 -2.13 9.53 -4.07
C GLY A 73 -0.67 9.85 -3.70
N ALA A 74 0.32 9.21 -4.33
CA ALA A 74 1.73 9.31 -3.98
C ALA A 74 2.42 10.61 -4.40
N GLY A 75 1.73 11.43 -5.20
CA GLY A 75 2.26 12.67 -5.76
C GLY A 75 1.78 13.96 -5.10
N MET A 76 0.94 13.89 -4.06
CA MET A 76 0.48 15.08 -3.32
C MET A 76 1.38 15.37 -2.12
#